data_AF-A0A831WJU8-F1
#
_entry.id   AF-A0A831WJU8-F1
#
_cell.length_a   1.000
_cell.length_b   1.000
_cell.length_c   1.000
_cell.angle_alpha   90.00
_cell.angle_beta   90.00
_cell.angle_gamma   90.00
#
_symmetry.space_group_name_H-M   'P 1'
#
loop_
_entity.id
_entity.type
_entity.pdbx_description
1 polymer ?
#
loop_
_entity_poly.entity_id
_entity_poly.type
_entity_poly.pdbx_seq_one_letter_code
_entity_poly.pdbx_strand_id
1 'polypeptide(L)'
;NFSKSPLPNNLTDIFRYVRIFENIGRAVSHEEEIVEFVEKCKTPPGFYGLIPKTTSFLEHVYHAIYLSKKFDISVERDRLWNYIMSCRNRDGGFGRAPSAASFVQYTYYALKSLNLLEKM
;
A
#
# COMPACT_ATOMS: atom_id res chain seq x y z
N ASN A 1 -11.95 14.37 -20.55
CA ASN A 1 -10.49 14.18 -20.53
C ASN A 1 -10.07 13.92 -19.08
N PHE A 2 -9.79 12.66 -18.70
CA PHE A 2 -9.53 12.27 -17.31
C PHE A 2 -8.18 12.75 -16.77
N SER A 3 -7.30 13.27 -17.63
CA SER A 3 -5.98 13.81 -17.24
C SER A 3 -6.06 15.14 -16.49
N LYS A 4 -7.26 15.76 -16.37
CA LYS A 4 -7.47 17.04 -15.69
C LYS A 4 -8.16 16.92 -14.33
N SER A 5 -8.53 15.70 -13.92
CA SER A 5 -9.15 15.47 -12.62
C SER A 5 -8.08 15.52 -11.53
N PRO A 6 -8.35 16.14 -10.37
CA PRO A 6 -7.38 16.23 -9.29
C PRO A 6 -7.02 14.83 -8.77
N LEU A 7 -5.78 14.69 -8.28
CA LEU A 7 -5.35 13.48 -7.57
C LEU A 7 -6.20 13.27 -6.30
N PRO A 8 -6.63 12.03 -5.99
CA PRO A 8 -7.29 11.74 -4.72
C PRO A 8 -6.42 12.09 -3.52
N ASN A 9 -7.05 12.39 -2.37
CA ASN A 9 -6.38 12.92 -1.18
C ASN A 9 -6.07 11.86 -0.11
N ASN A 10 -6.13 10.58 -0.44
CA ASN A 10 -5.75 9.48 0.44
C ASN A 10 -5.11 8.32 -0.35
N LEU A 11 -4.27 7.54 0.34
CA LEU A 11 -3.44 6.50 -0.23
C LEU A 11 -4.26 5.39 -0.92
N THR A 12 -5.39 5.01 -0.32
CA THR A 12 -6.26 3.97 -0.85
C THR A 12 -6.90 4.39 -2.17
N ASP A 13 -7.39 5.62 -2.26
CA ASP A 13 -8.01 6.12 -3.48
C ASP A 13 -6.99 6.46 -4.56
N ILE A 14 -5.76 6.88 -4.19
CA ILE A 14 -4.64 6.99 -5.13
C ILE A 14 -4.30 5.60 -5.70
N PHE A 15 -4.19 4.57 -4.86
CA PHE A 15 -3.98 3.20 -5.32
C PHE A 15 -5.09 2.76 -6.30
N ARG A 16 -6.36 3.00 -5.95
CA ARG A 16 -7.49 2.67 -6.84
C ARG A 16 -7.44 3.46 -8.14
N TYR A 17 -7.11 4.74 -8.09
CA TYR A 17 -6.93 5.59 -9.27
C TYR A 17 -5.89 4.98 -10.21
N VAL A 18 -4.70 4.64 -9.71
CA VAL A 18 -3.64 3.98 -10.49
C VAL A 18 -4.12 2.66 -11.07
N ARG A 19 -4.74 1.79 -10.25
CA ARG A 19 -5.24 0.49 -10.69
C ARG A 19 -6.34 0.59 -11.75
N ILE A 20 -7.23 1.56 -11.66
CA ILE A 20 -8.29 1.79 -12.66
C ILE A 20 -7.65 2.15 -13.99
N PHE A 21 -6.71 3.10 -14.02
CA PHE A 21 -6.02 3.51 -15.25
C PHE A 21 -5.26 2.34 -15.89
N GLU A 22 -4.55 1.54 -15.09
CA GLU A 22 -3.88 0.32 -15.57
C GLU A 22 -4.87 -0.69 -16.14
N ASN A 23 -5.99 -0.94 -15.45
CA ASN A 23 -7.00 -1.91 -15.88
C ASN A 23 -7.69 -1.51 -17.19
N ILE A 24 -7.79 -0.22 -17.49
CA ILE A 24 -8.36 0.29 -18.75
C ILE A 24 -7.30 0.59 -19.82
N GLY A 25 -6.03 0.23 -19.58
CA GLY A 25 -4.93 0.40 -20.54
C GLY A 25 -4.56 1.86 -20.81
N ARG A 26 -4.66 2.74 -19.81
CA ARG A 26 -4.32 4.17 -19.93
C ARG A 26 -3.14 4.55 -19.04
N ALA A 27 -2.35 5.51 -19.53
CA ALA A 27 -1.29 6.13 -18.74
C ALA A 27 -1.87 6.91 -17.55
N VAL A 28 -1.26 6.74 -16.40
CA VAL A 28 -1.58 7.46 -15.16
C VAL A 28 -1.06 8.90 -15.30
N SER A 29 -1.79 9.88 -14.79
CA SER A 29 -1.28 11.25 -14.62
C SER A 29 -0.96 11.54 -13.14
N HIS A 30 -0.24 12.63 -12.87
CA HIS A 30 0.18 13.05 -11.52
C HIS A 30 1.24 12.15 -10.86
N GLU A 31 2.20 11.62 -11.64
CA GLU A 31 3.20 10.69 -11.09
C GLU A 31 4.06 11.33 -9.98
N GLU A 32 4.46 12.58 -10.16
CA GLU A 32 5.25 13.33 -9.17
C GLU A 32 4.47 13.52 -7.86
N GLU A 33 3.20 13.93 -7.94
CA GLU A 33 2.35 14.11 -6.77
C GLU A 33 2.02 12.79 -6.08
N ILE A 34 1.91 11.68 -6.83
CA ILE A 34 1.73 10.34 -6.27
C ILE A 34 2.97 9.95 -5.45
N VAL A 35 4.17 10.11 -6.01
CA VAL A 35 5.42 9.79 -5.32
C VAL A 35 5.55 10.61 -4.04
N GLU A 36 5.31 11.92 -4.12
CA GLU A 36 5.36 12.80 -2.96
C GLU A 36 4.34 12.39 -1.89
N PHE A 37 3.12 12.02 -2.28
CA PHE A 37 2.08 11.61 -1.35
C PHE A 37 2.40 10.29 -0.64
N VAL A 38 2.95 9.30 -1.36
CA VAL A 38 3.38 8.02 -0.79
C VAL A 38 4.48 8.25 0.24
N GLU A 39 5.48 9.09 -0.07
CA GLU A 39 6.53 9.48 0.86
C GLU A 39 5.97 10.14 2.12
N LYS A 40 5.02 11.07 1.99
CA LYS A 40 4.35 11.73 3.14
C LYS A 40 3.51 10.76 3.99
N CYS A 41 3.03 9.67 3.41
CA CYS A 41 2.28 8.65 4.15
C CYS A 41 3.17 7.73 4.99
N LYS A 42 4.51 7.77 4.82
CA LYS A 42 5.43 7.02 5.67
C LYS A 42 5.28 7.48 7.12
N THR A 43 4.99 6.53 8.02
CA THR A 43 4.90 6.79 9.46
C THR A 43 6.03 6.10 10.20
N PRO A 44 6.64 6.71 11.22
CA PRO A 44 7.51 5.98 12.14
C PRO A 44 6.77 4.74 12.68
N PRO A 45 7.35 3.54 12.64
CA PRO A 45 8.77 3.26 12.42
C PRO A 45 9.19 2.99 10.96
N GLY A 46 8.33 3.18 9.95
CA GLY A 46 8.62 2.92 8.52
C GLY A 46 7.48 2.22 7.78
N PHE A 47 6.24 2.40 8.25
CA PHE A 47 5.01 1.85 7.65
C PHE A 47 4.24 2.93 6.89
N TYR A 48 2.98 2.69 6.52
CA TYR A 48 2.17 3.64 5.75
C TYR A 48 0.76 3.82 6.30
N GLY A 49 0.37 5.08 6.53
CA GLY A 49 -0.98 5.48 6.91
C GLY A 49 -1.89 5.76 5.71
N LEU A 50 -3.19 5.98 5.96
CA LEU A 50 -4.17 6.34 4.92
C LEU A 50 -3.87 7.73 4.33
N ILE A 51 -3.52 8.65 5.23
CA ILE A 51 -3.05 10.00 4.96
C ILE A 51 -1.82 10.25 5.84
N PRO A 52 -1.02 11.31 5.59
CA PRO A 52 0.14 11.61 6.41
C PRO A 52 -0.20 11.69 7.90
N LYS A 53 0.67 11.10 8.73
CA LYS A 53 0.56 11.09 10.21
C LYS A 53 -0.66 10.32 10.77
N THR A 54 -1.17 9.32 10.04
CA THR A 54 -2.22 8.42 10.56
C THR A 54 -1.71 7.00 10.81
N THR A 55 -2.44 6.24 11.64
CA THR A 55 -2.07 4.86 11.97
C THR A 55 -1.95 3.97 10.73
N SER A 56 -0.91 3.16 10.71
CA SER A 56 -0.66 2.17 9.67
C SER A 56 -1.47 0.89 9.90
N PHE A 57 -2.12 0.43 8.84
CA PHE A 57 -2.84 -0.85 8.79
C PHE A 57 -2.44 -1.62 7.54
N LEU A 58 -2.71 -2.93 7.52
CA LEU A 58 -2.24 -3.82 6.47
C LEU A 58 -2.71 -3.41 5.06
N GLU A 59 -3.92 -2.88 4.92
CA GLU A 59 -4.41 -2.36 3.63
C GLU A 59 -3.60 -1.16 3.13
N HIS A 60 -3.20 -0.25 4.01
CA HIS A 60 -2.39 0.93 3.67
C HIS A 60 -0.98 0.50 3.28
N VAL A 61 -0.40 -0.45 4.02
CA VAL A 61 0.90 -1.04 3.71
C VAL A 61 0.88 -1.71 2.34
N TYR A 62 -0.17 -2.49 2.02
CA TYR A 62 -0.33 -3.08 0.70
C TYR A 62 -0.43 -2.02 -0.41
N HIS A 63 -1.26 -1.00 -0.24
CA HIS A 63 -1.42 0.07 -1.22
C HIS A 63 -0.10 0.82 -1.45
N ALA A 64 0.63 1.14 -0.39
CA ALA A 64 1.94 1.77 -0.47
C ALA A 64 2.97 0.89 -1.18
N ILE A 65 3.11 -0.39 -0.81
CA ILE A 65 4.07 -1.31 -1.47
C ILE A 65 3.78 -1.42 -2.97
N TYR A 66 2.51 -1.49 -3.35
CA TYR A 66 2.13 -1.52 -4.76
C TYR A 66 2.58 -0.24 -5.49
N LEU A 67 2.22 0.92 -4.95
CA LEU A 67 2.57 2.22 -5.53
C LEU A 67 4.09 2.41 -5.56
N SER A 68 4.78 2.03 -4.50
CA SER A 68 6.23 2.10 -4.42
C SER A 68 6.91 1.24 -5.48
N LYS A 69 6.41 0.02 -5.72
CA LYS A 69 6.94 -0.81 -6.83
C LYS A 69 6.62 -0.21 -8.20
N LYS A 70 5.45 0.39 -8.36
CA LYS A 70 4.99 0.96 -9.64
C LYS A 70 5.79 2.19 -10.06
N PHE A 71 6.17 3.02 -9.09
CA PHE A 71 6.84 4.31 -9.30
C PHE A 71 8.28 4.31 -8.77
N ASP A 72 8.90 3.13 -8.62
CA ASP A 72 10.29 2.94 -8.19
C ASP A 72 10.68 3.71 -6.91
N ILE A 73 9.76 3.77 -5.94
CA ILE A 73 9.96 4.41 -4.64
C ILE A 73 10.67 3.45 -3.68
N SER A 74 11.75 3.90 -3.04
CA SER A 74 12.48 3.11 -2.06
C SER A 74 11.68 2.84 -0.78
N VAL A 75 11.76 1.60 -0.29
CA VAL A 75 11.04 1.13 0.91
C VAL A 75 11.94 0.32 1.84
N GLU A 76 11.65 0.36 3.14
CA GLU A 76 12.31 -0.49 4.15
C GLU A 76 11.75 -1.91 4.12
N ARG A 77 12.20 -2.73 3.15
CA ARG A 77 11.67 -4.06 2.83
C ARG A 77 11.55 -4.98 4.05
N ASP A 78 12.64 -5.15 4.81
CA ASP A 78 12.66 -6.06 5.96
C ASP A 78 11.69 -5.62 7.06
N ARG A 79 11.55 -4.30 7.27
CA ARG A 79 10.63 -3.75 8.26
C ARG A 79 9.18 -4.00 7.86
N LEU A 80 8.84 -3.78 6.59
CA LEU A 80 7.51 -4.05 6.05
C LEU A 80 7.20 -5.55 6.11
N TRP A 81 8.15 -6.40 5.73
CA TRP A 81 8.03 -7.85 5.80
C TRP A 81 7.71 -8.32 7.22
N ASN A 82 8.48 -7.86 8.20
CA ASN A 82 8.30 -8.23 9.60
C ASN A 82 6.94 -7.77 10.16
N TYR A 83 6.49 -6.56 9.80
CA TYR A 83 5.15 -6.08 10.16
C TYR A 83 4.05 -6.95 9.57
N ILE A 84 4.11 -7.24 8.27
CA ILE A 84 3.10 -8.10 7.61
C ILE A 84 3.07 -9.47 8.28
N MET A 85 4.23 -10.06 8.58
CA MET A 85 4.31 -11.37 9.26
C MET A 85 3.78 -11.32 10.69
N SER A 86 3.94 -10.20 11.41
CA SER A 86 3.34 -10.03 12.74
C SER A 86 1.81 -9.96 12.73
N CYS A 87 1.18 -9.73 11.58
CA CYS A 87 -0.27 -9.79 11.40
C CYS A 87 -0.79 -11.22 11.14
N ARG A 88 0.08 -12.23 11.00
CA ARG A 88 -0.30 -13.62 10.75
C ARG A 88 -0.79 -14.31 12.02
N ASN A 89 -1.92 -15.00 11.93
CA ASN A 89 -2.52 -15.76 13.01
C ASN A 89 -2.25 -17.27 12.90
N ARG A 90 -2.58 -18.03 13.96
CA ARG A 90 -2.38 -19.49 14.05
C ARG A 90 -3.19 -20.28 13.01
N ASP A 91 -4.31 -19.72 12.56
CA ASP A 91 -5.16 -20.28 11.50
C ASP A 91 -4.54 -20.12 10.09
N GLY A 92 -3.39 -19.46 9.98
CA GLY A 92 -2.71 -19.17 8.72
C GLY A 92 -3.21 -17.91 8.00
N GLY A 93 -4.31 -17.32 8.46
CA GLY A 93 -4.83 -16.05 7.97
C GLY A 93 -4.10 -14.84 8.55
N PHE A 94 -4.46 -13.65 8.06
CA PHE A 94 -3.90 -12.39 8.53
C PHE A 94 -4.99 -11.45 9.04
N GLY A 95 -4.69 -10.72 10.10
CA GLY A 95 -5.51 -9.63 10.62
C GLY A 95 -5.13 -8.27 10.04
N ARG A 96 -5.97 -7.26 10.29
CA ARG A 96 -5.74 -5.86 9.87
C ARG A 96 -4.45 -5.26 10.45
N ALA A 97 -4.10 -5.72 11.64
CA ALA A 97 -2.96 -5.31 12.45
C ALA A 97 -2.54 -6.50 13.32
N PRO A 98 -1.38 -6.45 14.00
CA PRO A 98 -0.99 -7.48 14.96
C PRO A 98 -2.10 -7.74 15.99
N SER A 99 -2.31 -9.02 16.31
CA SER A 99 -3.36 -9.49 17.23
C SER A 99 -4.82 -9.29 16.76
N ALA A 100 -5.06 -8.76 15.56
CA ALA A 100 -6.41 -8.69 15.01
C ALA A 100 -6.86 -10.05 14.43
N ALA A 101 -8.16 -10.32 14.47
CA ALA A 101 -8.73 -11.54 13.90
C ALA A 101 -8.47 -11.64 12.38
N SER A 102 -8.31 -12.87 11.90
CA SER A 102 -8.11 -13.16 10.48
C SER A 102 -9.34 -12.82 9.64
N PHE A 103 -9.12 -12.12 8.52
CA PHE A 103 -10.14 -11.97 7.47
C PHE A 103 -9.51 -12.15 6.10
N VAL A 104 -10.28 -12.73 5.16
CA VAL A 104 -9.79 -13.03 3.81
C VAL A 104 -9.19 -11.81 3.10
N GLN A 105 -9.75 -10.62 3.30
CA GLN A 105 -9.24 -9.38 2.70
C GLN A 105 -7.82 -9.04 3.17
N TYR A 106 -7.52 -9.25 4.45
CA TYR A 106 -6.21 -8.97 5.04
C TYR A 106 -5.21 -10.06 4.69
N THR A 107 -5.66 -11.33 4.63
CA THR A 107 -4.86 -12.41 4.05
C THR A 107 -4.45 -12.10 2.61
N TYR A 108 -5.37 -11.62 1.78
CA TYR A 108 -5.06 -11.18 0.42
C TYR A 108 -4.02 -10.05 0.41
N TYR A 109 -4.22 -8.99 1.19
CA TYR A 109 -3.27 -7.87 1.27
C TYR A 109 -1.88 -8.30 1.74
N ALA A 110 -1.79 -9.15 2.77
CA ALA A 110 -0.52 -9.70 3.23
C ALA A 110 0.20 -10.49 2.13
N LEU A 111 -0.45 -11.49 1.54
CA LEU A 111 0.19 -12.36 0.55
C LEU A 111 0.63 -11.59 -0.70
N LYS A 112 -0.19 -10.64 -1.16
CA LYS A 112 0.18 -9.77 -2.29
C LYS A 112 1.35 -8.86 -1.93
N SER A 113 1.36 -8.29 -0.73
CA SER A 113 2.46 -7.44 -0.26
C SER A 113 3.77 -8.22 -0.17
N LEU A 114 3.76 -9.41 0.43
CA LEU A 114 4.93 -10.28 0.52
C LEU A 114 5.48 -10.65 -0.86
N ASN A 115 4.60 -11.01 -1.80
CA ASN A 115 5.03 -11.31 -3.18
C ASN A 115 5.62 -10.10 -3.92
N LEU A 116 5.07 -8.90 -3.69
CA LEU A 116 5.59 -7.67 -4.29
C LEU A 116 6.98 -7.35 -3.72
N LEU A 117 7.12 -7.44 -2.39
CA LEU A 117 8.36 -7.23 -1.67
C LEU A 117 9.43 -8.23 -2.08
N GLU A 118 9.10 -9.50 -2.33
CA GLU A 118 10.05 -10.51 -2.82
C GLU A 118 10.61 -10.15 -4.21
N LYS A 119 9.77 -9.56 -5.06
CA LYS A 119 10.12 -9.16 -6.44
C LYS A 119 10.70 -7.76 -6.56
N MET A 120 10.87 -7.04 -5.45
CA MET A 120 11.55 -5.73 -5.41
C MET A 120 13.05 -5.91 -5.24
#